data_AF-A0A0B1RS60-F1
#
_entry.id   AF-A0A0B1RS60-F1
#
_cell.length_a   1.000
_cell.length_b   1.000
_cell.length_c   1.000
_cell.angle_alpha   90.00
_cell.angle_beta   90.00
_cell.angle_gamma   90.00
#
_symmetry.space_group_name_H-M   'P 1'
#
loop_
_entity.id
_entity.type
_entity.pdbx_description
1 polymer ?
#
loop_
_entity_poly.entity_id
_entity_poly.type
_entity_poly.pdbx_seq_one_letter_code
_entity_poly.pdbx_strand_id
1 'polypeptide(L)'
;MSDGWGGSLKSTACQIPAATHRTLAAPYVLFGLGRSPNFVDELTIGAPRYSDNLAIRQHTLKQIVPNSRIVVIPPEDGNTHWLTRLYVTPSQLILQSLAVIALVCAMLLIVVAFLHYREKKEDRVERQQQSHRFHFDAM
;
A
#
# COMPACT_ATOMS: atom_id res chain seq x y z
N MET A 1 7.87 -26.41 -4.39
CA MET A 1 6.68 -26.46 -3.51
C MET A 1 7.23 -26.32 -2.10
N SER A 2 6.87 -25.25 -1.38
CA SER A 2 7.39 -24.97 -0.04
C SER A 2 6.28 -24.34 0.82
N ASP A 3 5.51 -25.23 1.43
CA ASP A 3 5.21 -25.35 2.86
C ASP A 3 5.07 -24.02 3.65
N GLY A 4 3.83 -23.67 3.97
CA GLY A 4 3.44 -22.44 4.66
C GLY A 4 3.76 -22.39 6.15
N TRP A 5 5.04 -22.43 6.52
CA TRP A 5 5.49 -22.28 7.91
C TRP A 5 6.56 -21.18 8.05
N GLY A 6 6.10 -19.94 8.24
CA GLY A 6 6.76 -18.87 9.01
C GLY A 6 8.22 -18.46 8.73
N GLY A 7 8.88 -19.00 7.71
CA GLY A 7 10.30 -18.74 7.41
C GLY A 7 10.51 -17.56 6.45
N SER A 8 11.66 -16.88 6.59
CA SER A 8 12.13 -15.91 5.60
C SER A 8 12.54 -16.64 4.31
N LEU A 9 11.84 -16.37 3.22
CA LEU A 9 12.16 -16.91 1.89
C LEU A 9 13.08 -15.93 1.15
N LYS A 10 14.14 -16.46 0.55
CA LYS A 10 15.06 -15.71 -0.30
C LYS A 10 15.10 -16.33 -1.68
N SER A 11 15.09 -15.49 -2.70
CA SER A 11 15.24 -15.90 -4.10
C SER A 11 16.07 -14.85 -4.83
N THR A 12 16.73 -15.26 -5.91
CA THR A 12 17.59 -14.39 -6.73
C THR A 12 17.27 -14.61 -8.20
N ALA A 13 17.34 -13.53 -8.98
CA ALA A 13 17.17 -13.58 -10.42
C ALA A 13 18.04 -12.49 -11.08
N CYS A 14 18.48 -12.73 -12.30
CA CYS A 14 19.40 -11.86 -13.03
C CYS A 14 18.92 -11.64 -14.47
N GLN A 15 19.11 -10.42 -14.97
CA GLN A 15 18.96 -10.11 -16.39
C GLN A 15 20.27 -10.45 -17.10
N ILE A 16 20.21 -11.38 -18.05
CA ILE A 16 21.40 -11.84 -18.79
C ILE A 16 21.41 -11.15 -20.16
N PRO A 17 22.51 -10.47 -20.54
CA PRO A 17 22.65 -9.94 -21.88
C PRO A 17 22.76 -11.08 -22.89
N ALA A 18 21.97 -11.02 -23.98
CA ALA A 18 22.05 -11.98 -25.06
C ALA A 18 22.89 -11.40 -26.21
N ALA A 19 23.98 -12.09 -26.57
CA ALA A 19 24.87 -11.71 -27.68
C ALA A 19 24.70 -12.62 -28.92
N THR A 20 23.62 -13.39 -29.00
CA THR A 20 23.36 -14.32 -30.11
C THR A 20 22.36 -13.75 -31.11
N HIS A 21 22.35 -14.25 -32.36
CA HIS A 21 21.37 -13.90 -33.40
C HIS A 21 19.97 -14.49 -33.17
N ARG A 22 19.57 -14.72 -31.90
CA ARG A 22 18.24 -15.21 -31.53
C ARG A 22 17.35 -14.05 -31.09
N THR A 23 16.08 -14.34 -30.88
CA THR A 23 15.10 -13.37 -30.35
C THR A 23 15.58 -12.76 -29.03
N LEU A 24 15.47 -11.44 -28.90
CA LEU A 24 15.85 -10.71 -27.68
C LEU A 24 15.01 -11.16 -26.49
N ALA A 25 15.67 -11.34 -25.33
CA ALA A 25 14.98 -11.52 -24.06
C ALA A 25 14.25 -10.23 -23.66
N ALA A 26 13.19 -10.36 -22.88
CA ALA A 26 12.47 -9.20 -22.35
C ALA A 26 13.40 -8.33 -21.48
N PRO A 27 13.27 -7.00 -21.52
CA PRO A 27 14.09 -6.08 -20.72
C PRO A 27 13.63 -6.00 -19.26
N TYR A 28 13.03 -7.08 -18.74
CA TYR A 28 12.56 -7.19 -17.37
C TYR A 28 12.61 -8.63 -16.89
N VAL A 29 12.67 -8.80 -15.58
CA VAL A 29 12.58 -10.10 -14.91
C VAL A 29 11.32 -10.12 -14.07
N LEU A 30 10.49 -11.16 -14.27
CA LEU A 30 9.40 -11.45 -13.36
C LEU A 30 9.95 -12.24 -12.18
N PHE A 31 9.80 -11.69 -10.98
CA PHE A 31 10.32 -12.27 -9.75
C PHE A 31 9.20 -12.43 -8.73
N GLY A 32 9.23 -13.51 -7.95
CA GLY A 32 8.26 -13.78 -6.91
C GLY A 32 8.73 -14.85 -5.93
N LEU A 33 8.25 -14.78 -4.68
CA LEU A 33 8.60 -15.69 -3.59
C LEU A 33 7.62 -16.87 -3.45
N GLY A 34 6.54 -16.92 -4.23
CA GLY A 34 5.55 -17.98 -4.17
C GLY A 34 4.20 -17.60 -4.80
N ARG A 35 3.18 -18.44 -4.53
CA ARG A 35 1.80 -18.25 -5.01
C ARG A 35 0.91 -17.45 -4.05
N SER A 36 1.36 -17.21 -2.82
CA SER A 36 0.63 -16.43 -1.83
C SER A 36 0.87 -14.93 -2.02
N PRO A 37 -0.15 -14.07 -1.78
CA PRO A 37 -0.02 -12.62 -1.85
C PRO A 37 0.79 -12.10 -0.66
N ASN A 38 2.11 -12.31 -0.71
CA ASN A 38 3.05 -11.82 0.29
C ASN A 38 3.73 -10.53 -0.20
N PHE A 39 4.18 -9.73 0.75
CA PHE A 39 5.09 -8.61 0.49
C PHE A 39 6.53 -9.12 0.44
N VAL A 40 7.38 -8.45 -0.33
CA VAL A 40 8.83 -8.68 -0.28
C VAL A 40 9.41 -7.70 0.73
N ASP A 41 10.03 -8.23 1.79
CA ASP A 41 10.55 -7.41 2.88
C ASP A 41 11.81 -6.63 2.44
N GLU A 42 12.75 -7.30 1.80
CA GLU A 42 14.00 -6.72 1.30
C GLU A 42 14.28 -7.18 -0.13
N LEU A 43 14.51 -6.22 -1.04
CA LEU A 43 14.92 -6.45 -2.42
C LEU A 43 16.25 -5.74 -2.66
N THR A 44 17.32 -6.51 -2.84
CA THR A 44 18.64 -5.99 -3.22
C THR A 44 18.81 -6.11 -4.73
N ILE A 45 19.11 -4.97 -5.36
CA ILE A 45 19.34 -4.85 -6.80
C ILE A 45 20.80 -4.47 -7.01
N GLY A 46 21.45 -5.07 -7.99
CA GLY A 46 22.83 -4.76 -8.34
C GLY A 46 23.00 -4.52 -9.83
N ALA A 47 23.94 -3.64 -10.18
CA ALA A 47 24.38 -3.41 -11.55
C ALA A 47 25.83 -3.87 -11.71
N PRO A 48 26.21 -4.48 -12.85
CA PRO A 48 27.58 -4.90 -13.11
C PRO A 48 28.44 -3.69 -13.44
N ARG A 49 28.84 -2.92 -12.42
CA ARG A 49 29.77 -1.78 -12.53
C ARG A 49 30.94 -1.98 -11.59
N TYR A 50 32.15 -1.70 -12.09
CA TYR A 50 33.37 -1.73 -11.27
C TYR A 50 33.45 -0.45 -10.44
N SER A 51 33.34 -0.59 -9.13
CA SER A 51 33.46 0.51 -8.15
C SER A 51 33.75 -0.10 -6.78
N ASP A 52 34.71 0.48 -6.05
CA ASP A 52 35.02 0.09 -4.66
C ASP A 52 33.86 0.45 -3.71
N ASN A 53 33.07 1.46 -4.08
CA ASN A 53 31.91 1.89 -3.31
C ASN A 53 30.72 0.95 -3.54
N LEU A 54 30.34 0.23 -2.48
CA LEU A 54 29.21 -0.71 -2.49
C LEU A 54 27.86 -0.01 -2.83
N ALA A 55 27.66 1.23 -2.38
CA ALA A 55 26.46 2.02 -2.67
C ALA A 55 26.23 2.30 -4.17
N ILE A 56 27.29 2.29 -4.97
CA ILE A 56 27.20 2.44 -6.44
C ILE A 56 26.82 1.10 -7.08
N ARG A 57 27.24 -0.01 -6.49
CA ARG A 57 27.04 -1.36 -7.04
C ARG A 57 25.70 -1.97 -6.68
N GLN A 58 25.17 -1.66 -5.49
CA GLN A 58 23.91 -2.22 -5.01
C GLN A 58 22.99 -1.17 -4.40
N HIS A 59 21.69 -1.42 -4.55
CA HIS A 59 20.63 -0.65 -3.94
C HIS A 59 19.59 -1.59 -3.31
N THR A 60 19.24 -1.31 -2.06
CA THR A 60 18.26 -2.10 -1.32
C THR A 60 16.97 -1.33 -1.18
N LEU A 61 15.87 -1.95 -1.59
CA LEU A 61 14.51 -1.47 -1.40
C LEU A 61 13.81 -2.34 -0.35
N LYS A 62 12.94 -1.72 0.43
CA LYS A 62 12.17 -2.40 1.48
C LYS A 62 10.68 -2.39 1.16
N GLN A 63 9.96 -3.39 1.68
CA GLN A 63 8.49 -3.44 1.68
C GLN A 63 7.83 -3.28 0.30
N ILE A 64 8.19 -4.16 -0.63
CA ILE A 64 7.58 -4.17 -1.96
C ILE A 64 6.23 -4.90 -1.92
N VAL A 65 5.19 -4.19 -2.35
CA VAL A 65 3.83 -4.72 -2.48
C VAL A 65 3.75 -5.68 -3.67
N PRO A 66 2.98 -6.78 -3.58
CA PRO A 66 2.73 -7.66 -4.72
C PRO A 66 2.12 -6.92 -5.91
N ASN A 67 2.27 -7.46 -7.12
CA ASN A 67 1.77 -6.89 -8.38
C ASN A 67 2.27 -5.46 -8.69
N SER A 68 3.43 -5.11 -8.13
CA SER A 68 4.13 -3.89 -8.47
C SER A 68 5.20 -4.15 -9.55
N ARG A 69 5.41 -3.15 -10.40
CA ARG A 69 6.47 -3.09 -11.40
C ARG A 69 7.50 -2.09 -10.92
N ILE A 70 8.72 -2.56 -10.69
CA ILE A 70 9.84 -1.71 -10.30
C ILE A 70 10.70 -1.45 -11.53
N VAL A 71 11.01 -0.18 -11.76
CA VAL A 71 12.01 0.25 -12.74
C VAL A 71 13.15 0.87 -11.97
N VAL A 72 14.35 0.31 -12.13
CA VAL A 72 15.56 0.79 -11.46
C VAL A 72 16.57 1.22 -12.51
N ILE A 73 17.05 2.45 -12.39
CA ILE A 73 18.08 3.02 -13.26
C ILE A 73 19.34 3.15 -12.41
N PRO A 74 20.44 2.48 -12.80
CA PRO A 74 21.71 2.59 -12.08
C PRO A 74 22.25 4.02 -12.21
N PRO A 75 23.05 4.49 -11.23
CA PRO A 75 23.63 5.83 -11.25
C PRO A 75 24.52 6.07 -12.47
N GLU A 76 24.45 7.27 -13.05
CA GLU A 76 25.34 7.74 -14.12
C GLU A 76 26.71 8.20 -13.58
N ASP A 77 27.69 8.39 -14.48
CA ASP A 77 29.04 8.83 -14.10
C ASP A 77 29.00 10.18 -13.35
N GLY A 78 29.58 10.21 -12.15
CA GLY A 78 29.61 11.40 -11.28
C GLY A 78 28.46 11.48 -10.26
N ASN A 79 27.49 10.55 -10.29
CA ASN A 79 26.42 10.49 -9.32
C ASN A 79 26.39 9.15 -8.56
N THR A 80 25.90 9.19 -7.32
CA THR A 80 25.84 8.02 -6.42
C THR A 80 24.40 7.55 -6.18
N HIS A 81 23.39 8.27 -6.70
CA HIS A 81 21.99 7.96 -6.41
C HIS A 81 21.39 7.00 -7.44
N TRP A 82 20.65 6.01 -6.93
CA TRP A 82 19.83 5.12 -7.73
C TRP A 82 18.46 5.75 -7.96
N LEU A 83 17.98 5.74 -9.21
CA LEU A 83 16.63 6.19 -9.52
C LEU A 83 15.71 4.97 -9.57
N THR A 84 14.83 4.87 -8.58
CA THR A 84 13.84 3.80 -8.47
C THR A 84 12.44 4.36 -8.68
N ARG A 85 11.66 3.79 -9.61
CA ARG A 85 10.25 4.08 -9.80
C ARG A 85 9.42 2.83 -9.55
N LEU A 86 8.47 2.92 -8.61
CA LEU A 86 7.54 1.85 -8.27
C LEU A 86 6.16 2.16 -8.88
N TYR A 87 5.72 1.30 -9.79
CA TYR A 87 4.39 1.37 -10.37
C TYR A 87 3.55 0.24 -9.79
N VAL A 88 2.50 0.59 -9.06
CA VAL A 88 1.56 -0.40 -8.56
C VAL A 88 0.48 -0.59 -9.62
N THR A 89 0.28 -1.83 -10.07
CA THR A 89 -0.82 -2.12 -11.00
C THR A 89 -2.11 -2.12 -10.20
N PRO A 90 -3.07 -1.21 -10.46
CA PRO A 90 -4.31 -1.18 -9.71
C PRO A 90 -5.08 -2.47 -9.97
N SER A 91 -5.09 -3.37 -9.00
CA SER A 91 -5.95 -4.55 -9.05
C SER A 91 -7.39 -4.11 -8.84
N GLN A 92 -8.34 -4.66 -9.61
CA GLN A 92 -9.77 -4.42 -9.44
C GLN A 92 -10.24 -4.71 -8.00
N LEU A 93 -9.55 -5.61 -7.29
CA LEU A 93 -9.80 -5.94 -5.89
C LEU A 93 -9.61 -4.74 -4.95
N ILE A 94 -8.69 -3.82 -5.24
CA ILE A 94 -8.43 -2.64 -4.40
C ILE A 94 -9.60 -1.66 -4.49
N LEU A 95 -10.18 -1.49 -5.68
CA LEU A 95 -11.34 -0.63 -5.86
C LEU A 95 -12.57 -1.21 -5.16
N GLN A 96 -12.76 -2.53 -5.25
CA GLN A 96 -13.85 -3.22 -4.56
C GLN A 96 -13.71 -3.13 -3.03
N SER A 97 -12.52 -3.35 -2.48
CA SER A 97 -12.30 -3.25 -1.04
C SER A 97 -12.49 -1.83 -0.52
N LEU A 98 -12.03 -0.81 -1.27
CA LEU A 98 -12.25 0.59 -0.92
C LEU A 98 -13.73 0.95 -0.93
N ALA A 99 -14.50 0.44 -1.89
CA ALA A 99 -15.95 0.64 -1.94
C ALA A 99 -16.66 0.01 -0.73
N VAL A 100 -16.25 -1.20 -0.34
CA VAL A 100 -16.78 -1.87 0.86
C VAL A 100 -16.44 -1.08 2.13
N ILE A 101 -15.20 -0.61 2.28
CA ILE A 101 -14.79 0.22 3.43
C ILE A 101 -15.61 1.52 3.47
N ALA A 102 -15.76 2.19 2.33
CA ALA A 102 -16.56 3.41 2.25
C ALA A 102 -18.03 3.17 2.66
N LEU A 103 -18.61 2.05 2.23
CA LEU A 103 -19.98 1.67 2.60
C LEU A 103 -20.11 1.40 4.10
N VAL A 104 -19.17 0.68 4.69
CA VAL A 104 -19.15 0.41 6.14
C VAL A 104 -18.99 1.71 6.92
N CYS A 105 -18.07 2.59 6.51
CA CYS A 105 -17.90 3.90 7.12
C CYS A 105 -19.18 4.74 7.03
N ALA A 106 -19.85 4.77 5.87
CA ALA A 106 -21.10 5.50 5.69
C ALA A 106 -22.22 4.94 6.59
N MET A 107 -22.33 3.62 6.70
CA MET A 107 -23.31 2.96 7.57
C MET A 107 -23.10 3.36 9.05
N LEU A 108 -21.85 3.35 9.52
CA LEU A 108 -21.53 3.80 10.88
C LEU A 108 -21.88 5.28 11.10
N LEU A 109 -21.58 6.15 10.13
CA LEU A 109 -21.93 7.57 10.22
C LEU A 109 -23.45 7.79 10.30
N ILE A 110 -24.24 7.01 9.56
CA ILE A 110 -25.71 7.08 9.61
C ILE A 110 -26.22 6.70 11.00
N VAL A 111 -25.69 5.62 11.59
CA VAL A 111 -26.09 5.19 12.94
C VAL A 111 -25.75 6.27 13.98
N VAL A 112 -24.54 6.84 13.90
CA VAL A 112 -24.11 7.94 14.79
C VAL A 112 -25.00 9.16 14.62
N ALA A 113 -25.28 9.58 13.37
CA ALA A 113 -26.14 10.72 13.09
C ALA A 113 -27.58 10.50 13.59
N PHE A 114 -28.11 9.28 13.44
CA PHE A 114 -29.43 8.92 13.93
C PHE A 114 -29.51 8.98 15.46
N LEU A 115 -28.53 8.41 16.17
CA LEU A 115 -28.46 8.52 17.63
C LEU A 115 -28.40 9.98 18.08
N HIS A 116 -27.53 10.78 17.44
CA HIS A 116 -27.36 12.17 17.79
C HIS A 116 -28.62 13.00 17.54
N TYR A 117 -29.40 12.66 16.50
CA TYR A 117 -30.69 13.31 16.26
C TYR A 117 -31.74 12.95 17.33
N ARG A 118 -31.76 11.69 17.80
CA ARG A 118 -32.66 11.25 18.88
C ARG A 118 -32.34 11.96 20.19
N GLU A 119 -31.08 11.98 20.57
CA GLU A 119 -30.59 12.71 21.75
C GLU A 119 -30.99 14.18 21.68
N LYS A 120 -30.75 14.83 20.54
CA LYS A 120 -31.12 16.24 20.34
C LYS A 120 -32.62 16.50 20.36
N LYS A 121 -33.45 15.49 20.06
CA LYS A 121 -34.91 15.59 20.14
C LYS A 121 -35.37 15.50 21.60
N GLU A 122 -34.79 14.60 22.38
CA GLU A 122 -35.07 14.47 23.81
C GLU A 122 -34.68 15.75 24.56
N ASP A 123 -33.49 16.31 24.28
CA ASP A 123 -33.05 17.61 24.80
C ASP A 123 -34.02 18.76 24.50
N ARG A 124 -34.67 18.76 23.32
CA ARG A 124 -35.62 19.81 22.94
C ARG A 124 -36.92 19.72 23.74
N VAL A 125 -37.38 18.51 24.03
CA VAL A 125 -38.59 18.26 24.82
C VAL A 125 -38.36 18.69 26.26
N GLU A 126 -37.21 18.36 26.85
CA GLU A 126 -36.86 18.78 28.22
C GLU A 126 -36.76 20.31 28.35
N ARG A 127 -36.15 20.99 27.38
CA ARG A 127 -36.06 22.46 27.39
C ARG A 127 -37.43 23.16 27.33
N GLN A 128 -38.39 22.61 26.59
CA GLN A 128 -39.75 23.15 26.57
C GLN A 128 -40.47 22.94 27.92
N GLN A 129 -40.29 21.78 28.56
CA GLN A 129 -40.91 21.54 29.87
C GLN A 129 -40.34 22.47 30.96
N GLN A 130 -39.04 22.78 30.90
CA GLN A 130 -38.42 23.73 31.82
C GLN A 130 -38.94 25.16 31.59
N SER A 131 -39.05 25.64 30.33
CA SER A 131 -39.56 26.99 30.07
C SER A 131 -41.02 27.18 30.47
N HIS A 132 -41.85 26.13 30.39
CA HIS A 132 -43.23 26.16 30.84
C HIS A 132 -43.35 26.15 32.38
N ARG A 133 -42.40 25.54 33.11
CA ARG A 133 -42.35 25.59 34.58
C ARG A 133 -41.96 26.98 35.11
N PHE A 134 -41.01 27.67 34.47
CA PHE A 134 -40.60 29.02 34.89
C PHE A 134 -41.69 30.08 34.70
N HIS A 135 -42.60 29.91 33.74
CA HIS A 135 -43.73 30.83 33.56
C HIS A 135 -44.81 30.70 34.65
N PHE A 136 -44.89 29.56 35.34
CA PHE A 136 -45.90 29.29 36.37
C PHE A 136 -45.43 29.64 37.79
N ASP A 137 -44.12 29.80 38.02
CA ASP A 137 -43.53 30.08 39.33
C ASP A 137 -43.33 31.59 39.59
N ALA A 138 -43.79 32.45 38.67
CA ALA A 138 -43.64 33.91 38.71
C ALA A 138 -44.97 34.69 38.86
N MET A 139 -46.08 33.98 39.14
CA MET A 139 -47.38 34.54 39.57
C MET A 139 -47.73 33.99 40.95
#